data_AF-A0A4Q0IYH8-F1
#
_entry.id   AF-A0A4Q0IYH8-F1
#
_cell.length_a   1.000
_cell.length_b   1.000
_cell.length_c   1.000
_cell.angle_alpha   90.00
_cell.angle_beta   90.00
_cell.angle_gamma   90.00
#
_symmetry.space_group_name_H-M   'P 1'
#
loop_
_entity.id
_entity.type
_entity.pdbx_description
1 polymer ?
#
loop_
_entity_poly.entity_id
_entity_poly.type
_entity_poly.pdbx_seq_one_letter_code
_entity_poly.pdbx_strand_id
1 'polypeptide(L)'
;MKKLFLIIAMIFATTLTSFADDERVSVIINKKEQTSSKNTWERAPMRIPVEVYYNSDLNTITIIGDESVTAEVFLYNASGILENYSSSLNTVFTLASSGEYTILIQGEGWYGTATII
;
A
#
# COMPACT_ATOMS: atom_id res chain seq x y z
N MET A 1 -49.82 -15.41 -17.33
CA MET A 1 -48.51 -14.71 -17.40
C MET A 1 -48.21 -13.88 -16.14
N LYS A 2 -48.42 -14.42 -14.93
CA LYS A 2 -48.09 -13.73 -13.66
C LYS A 2 -46.92 -14.39 -12.90
N LYS A 3 -46.68 -15.68 -13.16
CA LYS A 3 -45.61 -16.47 -12.54
C LYS A 3 -44.22 -16.16 -13.10
N LEU A 4 -44.14 -15.63 -14.32
CA LEU A 4 -42.87 -15.23 -14.95
C LEU A 4 -42.28 -13.97 -14.28
N PHE A 5 -43.14 -13.04 -13.83
CA PHE A 5 -42.72 -11.85 -13.08
C PHE A 5 -42.11 -12.20 -11.72
N LEU A 6 -42.61 -13.27 -11.08
CA LEU A 6 -42.11 -13.74 -9.79
C LEU A 6 -40.67 -14.28 -9.88
N ILE A 7 -40.32 -14.94 -11.00
CA ILE A 7 -38.97 -15.46 -11.25
C ILE A 7 -37.98 -14.32 -11.49
N ILE A 8 -38.38 -13.30 -12.27
CA ILE A 8 -37.54 -12.13 -12.55
C ILE A 8 -37.29 -11.31 -11.28
N ALA A 9 -38.28 -11.18 -10.40
CA ALA A 9 -38.14 -10.49 -9.11
C ALA A 9 -37.20 -11.22 -8.13
N MET A 10 -37.14 -12.56 -8.19
CA MET A 10 -36.28 -13.35 -7.31
C MET A 10 -34.79 -13.29 -7.70
N ILE A 11 -34.49 -13.12 -8.99
CA ILE A 11 -33.10 -13.02 -9.48
C ILE A 11 -32.45 -11.68 -9.11
N PHE A 12 -33.24 -10.63 -8.90
CA PHE A 12 -32.74 -9.32 -8.47
C PHE A 12 -32.37 -9.23 -6.97
N ALA A 13 -32.75 -10.23 -6.16
CA ALA A 13 -32.51 -10.21 -4.71
C ALA A 13 -31.11 -10.67 -4.31
N THR A 14 -30.33 -11.27 -5.22
CA THR A 14 -28.92 -11.57 -4.98
C THR A 14 -28.09 -10.36 -5.42
N THR A 15 -28.10 -9.31 -4.60
CA THR A 15 -27.14 -8.21 -4.73
C THR A 15 -25.74 -8.81 -4.64
N LEU A 16 -25.02 -8.77 -5.75
CA LEU A 16 -23.62 -9.15 -5.85
C LEU A 16 -22.83 -8.26 -4.87
N THR A 17 -22.57 -8.76 -3.67
CA THR A 17 -21.59 -8.15 -2.78
C THR A 17 -20.22 -8.40 -3.41
N SER A 18 -19.73 -7.43 -4.16
CA SER A 18 -18.36 -7.41 -4.63
C SER A 18 -17.50 -6.98 -3.45
N PHE A 19 -16.73 -7.90 -2.88
CA PHE A 19 -15.64 -7.53 -1.97
C PHE A 19 -14.48 -7.04 -2.84
N ALA A 20 -13.98 -5.83 -2.58
CA ALA A 20 -12.76 -5.38 -3.22
C ALA A 20 -11.59 -6.14 -2.59
N ASP A 21 -10.89 -6.92 -3.41
CA ASP A 21 -9.64 -7.58 -3.02
C ASP A 21 -8.58 -6.51 -2.75
N ASP A 22 -7.69 -6.73 -1.77
CA ASP A 22 -6.66 -5.76 -1.37
C ASP A 22 -5.86 -5.28 -2.60
N GLU A 23 -5.97 -4.00 -2.95
CA GLU A 23 -5.35 -3.45 -4.14
C GLU A 23 -3.85 -3.25 -3.89
N ARG A 24 -3.02 -3.94 -4.67
CA ARG A 24 -1.56 -3.78 -4.59
C ARG A 24 -1.15 -2.41 -5.14
N VAL A 25 -0.57 -1.59 -4.27
CA VAL A 25 -0.03 -0.27 -4.60
C VAL A 25 1.43 -0.39 -5.04
N SER A 26 1.79 0.29 -6.12
CA SER A 26 3.17 0.28 -6.63
C SER A 26 4.12 1.03 -5.69
N VAL A 27 5.20 0.36 -5.29
CA VAL A 27 6.26 0.95 -4.46
C VAL A 27 7.46 1.29 -5.34
N ILE A 28 7.84 2.57 -5.35
CA ILE A 28 9.03 3.06 -6.06
C ILE A 28 10.20 3.06 -5.08
N ILE A 29 11.18 2.19 -5.31
CA ILE A 29 12.38 2.07 -4.48
C ILE A 29 13.49 2.96 -5.01
N ASN A 30 14.07 3.76 -4.11
CA ASN A 30 15.18 4.66 -4.37
C ASN A 30 16.36 4.33 -3.46
N LYS A 31 17.59 4.44 -3.98
CA LYS A 31 18.82 4.35 -3.17
C LYS A 31 19.14 5.73 -2.60
N LYS A 32 19.53 5.81 -1.32
CA LYS A 32 20.13 7.04 -0.78
C LYS A 32 21.53 7.14 -1.38
N GLU A 33 21.89 8.33 -1.90
CA GLU A 33 23.24 8.53 -2.45
C GLU A 33 24.29 8.27 -1.37
N GLN A 34 25.07 7.20 -1.53
CA GLN A 34 26.24 6.95 -0.69
C GLN A 34 27.37 7.82 -1.22
N THR A 35 27.81 8.80 -0.44
CA THR A 35 28.94 9.68 -0.76
C THR A 35 30.31 8.98 -0.64
N SER A 36 30.37 7.66 -0.86
CA SER A 36 31.58 6.86 -0.63
C SER A 36 32.37 6.66 -1.93
N SER A 37 33.57 7.24 -1.94
CA SER A 37 34.76 7.07 -2.79
C SER A 37 34.68 6.17 -4.04
N LYS A 38 35.23 6.70 -5.15
CA LYS A 38 35.58 6.20 -6.51
C LYS A 38 35.82 4.69 -6.81
N ASN A 39 35.61 3.75 -5.89
CA ASN A 39 35.73 2.32 -6.12
C ASN A 39 34.36 1.64 -6.02
N THR A 40 33.43 2.01 -6.91
CA THR A 40 32.10 1.40 -6.96
C THR A 40 32.14 0.19 -7.87
N TRP A 41 32.18 -1.01 -7.29
CA TRP A 41 31.87 -2.23 -8.03
C TRP A 41 30.40 -2.19 -8.47
N GLU A 42 30.15 -2.49 -9.74
CA GLU A 42 28.82 -2.48 -10.32
C GLU A 42 28.03 -3.69 -9.80
N ARG A 43 27.23 -3.46 -8.75
CA ARG A 43 26.35 -4.48 -8.18
C ARG A 43 25.00 -4.44 -8.88
N ALA A 44 24.42 -5.62 -9.10
CA ALA A 44 23.06 -5.74 -9.60
C ALA A 44 22.07 -4.94 -8.71
N PRO A 45 20.97 -4.40 -9.27
CA PRO A 45 19.96 -3.70 -8.50
C PRO A 45 19.44 -4.57 -7.34
N MET A 46 19.43 -4.01 -6.13
CA MET A 46 18.88 -4.68 -4.95
C MET A 46 17.35 -4.69 -5.06
N ARG A 47 16.74 -5.88 -5.03
CA ARG A 47 15.28 -6.00 -4.87
C ARG A 47 14.97 -5.94 -3.38
N ILE A 48 14.09 -5.03 -3.00
CA ILE A 48 13.67 -4.85 -1.62
C ILE A 48 12.26 -5.43 -1.49
N PRO A 49 12.06 -6.52 -0.74
CA PRO A 49 10.78 -7.23 -0.67
C PRO A 49 9.82 -6.50 0.27
N VAL A 50 9.30 -5.36 -0.19
CA VAL A 50 8.26 -4.59 0.51
C VAL A 50 7.09 -4.35 -0.42
N GLU A 51 5.90 -4.56 0.10
CA GLU A 51 4.63 -4.48 -0.62
C GLU A 51 3.66 -3.61 0.18
N VAL A 52 2.83 -2.87 -0.55
CA VAL A 52 1.80 -2.01 0.00
C VAL A 52 0.48 -2.41 -0.62
N TYR A 53 -0.54 -2.53 0.22
CA TYR A 53 -1.90 -2.87 -0.16
C TYR A 53 -2.88 -1.84 0.37
N TYR A 54 -3.87 -1.49 -0.41
CA TYR A 54 -4.96 -0.61 -0.02
C TYR A 54 -6.29 -1.34 -0.10
N ASN A 55 -7.02 -1.36 1.01
CA ASN A 55 -8.38 -1.87 1.08
C ASN A 55 -9.34 -0.69 1.17
N SER A 56 -10.10 -0.44 0.10
CA SER A 56 -11.03 0.69 0.03
C SER A 56 -12.30 0.48 0.86
N ASP A 57 -12.72 -0.77 1.08
CA ASP A 57 -13.90 -1.11 1.89
C ASP A 57 -13.65 -0.84 3.39
N LEU A 58 -12.45 -1.19 3.87
CA LEU A 58 -12.01 -0.97 5.25
C LEU A 58 -11.29 0.37 5.44
N ASN A 59 -10.97 1.06 4.35
CA ASN A 59 -10.14 2.27 4.31
C ASN A 59 -8.81 2.06 5.05
N THR A 60 -8.13 0.94 4.75
CA THR A 60 -6.87 0.54 5.41
C THR A 60 -5.73 0.38 4.43
N ILE A 61 -4.53 0.73 4.87
CA ILE A 61 -3.28 0.50 4.16
C ILE A 61 -2.50 -0.57 4.92
N THR A 62 -2.14 -1.65 4.24
CA THR A 62 -1.32 -2.73 4.79
C THR A 62 0.06 -2.68 4.16
N ILE A 63 1.11 -2.62 4.98
CA ILE A 63 2.50 -2.62 4.53
C ILE A 63 3.14 -3.92 5.00
N ILE A 64 3.58 -4.73 4.05
CA ILE A 64 4.17 -6.05 4.29
C ILE A 64 5.62 -6.02 3.82
N GLY A 65 6.51 -6.64 4.58
CA GLY A 65 7.85 -6.92 4.10
C GLY A 65 8.45 -8.15 4.75
N ASP A 66 9.52 -8.64 4.13
CA ASP A 66 10.29 -9.77 4.66
C ASP A 66 10.86 -9.43 6.05
N GLU A 67 10.86 -10.39 6.97
CA GLU A 67 11.33 -10.21 8.35
C GLU A 67 12.82 -9.81 8.44
N SER A 68 13.61 -10.08 7.39
CA SER A 68 15.00 -9.63 7.29
C SER A 68 15.16 -8.14 6.96
N VAL A 69 14.08 -7.44 6.59
CA VAL A 69 14.11 -6.02 6.22
C VAL A 69 13.68 -5.15 7.40
N THR A 70 14.64 -4.39 7.93
CA THR A 70 14.36 -3.33 8.90
C THR A 70 14.06 -2.02 8.18
N ALA A 71 12.85 -1.50 8.36
CA ALA A 71 12.45 -0.20 7.85
C ALA A 71 11.33 0.42 8.69
N GLU A 72 11.27 1.74 8.68
CA GLU A 72 10.20 2.54 9.28
C GLU A 72 9.20 2.98 8.21
N VAL A 73 7.95 3.21 8.60
CA VAL A 73 6.87 3.61 7.69
C VAL A 73 6.23 4.89 8.19
N PHE A 74 6.12 5.87 7.29
CA PHE A 74 5.48 7.16 7.54
C PHE A 74 4.31 7.33 6.57
N LEU A 75 3.17 7.75 7.07
CA LEU A 75 1.96 8.03 6.29
C LEU A 75 1.67 9.52 6.31
N TYR A 76 1.62 10.13 5.12
CA TYR A 76 1.28 11.52 4.92
C TYR A 76 -0.03 11.65 4.15
N ASN A 77 -0.85 12.63 4.51
CA ASN A 77 -2.01 12.99 3.71
C ASN A 77 -1.65 13.87 2.51
N ALA A 78 -2.66 14.21 1.69
CA ALA A 78 -2.53 15.08 0.53
C ALA A 78 -1.90 16.47 0.81
N SER A 79 -1.98 16.97 2.05
CA SER A 79 -1.34 18.24 2.45
C SER A 79 0.13 18.08 2.87
N GLY A 80 0.67 16.86 2.81
CA GLY A 80 2.02 16.53 3.29
C GLY A 80 2.14 16.49 4.82
N ILE A 81 1.02 16.42 5.55
CA ILE A 81 1.02 16.32 7.02
C ILE A 81 1.13 14.85 7.41
N LEU A 82 2.02 14.55 8.35
CA LEU A 82 2.17 13.19 8.91
C LEU A 82 0.90 12.81 9.70
N GLU A 83 0.19 11.80 9.23
CA GLU A 83 -1.00 11.28 9.92
C GLU A 83 -0.69 10.07 10.79
N ASN A 84 0.24 9.20 10.35
CA ASN A 84 0.60 8.00 11.10
C ASN A 84 2.04 7.57 10.87
N TYR A 85 2.55 6.73 11.77
CA TYR A 85 3.91 6.21 11.76
C TYR A 85 3.97 4.82 12.37
N SER A 86 4.90 4.00 11.85
CA SER A 86 5.28 2.72 12.41
C SER A 86 6.80 2.59 12.40
N SER A 87 7.38 2.16 13.52
CA SER A 87 8.82 1.90 13.62
C SER A 87 9.28 0.62 12.92
N SER A 88 8.35 -0.16 12.38
CA SER A 88 8.62 -1.41 11.67
C SER A 88 7.66 -1.60 10.49
N LEU A 89 8.06 -2.46 9.55
CA LEU A 89 7.18 -3.04 8.54
C LEU A 89 6.13 -3.97 9.18
N ASN A 90 5.31 -4.61 8.35
CA ASN A 90 4.24 -5.52 8.77
C ASN A 90 3.22 -4.80 9.66
N THR A 91 2.75 -3.66 9.17
CA THR A 91 1.85 -2.74 9.89
C THR A 91 0.62 -2.41 9.06
N VAL A 92 -0.45 -2.00 9.73
CA VAL A 92 -1.71 -1.60 9.11
C VAL A 92 -2.09 -0.22 9.63
N PHE A 93 -2.41 0.68 8.70
CA PHE A 93 -2.95 2.00 9.02
C PHE A 93 -4.42 2.07 8.62
N THR A 94 -5.27 2.49 9.54
CA THR A 94 -6.66 2.88 9.22
C THR A 94 -6.71 4.36 8.90
N LEU A 95 -7.33 4.70 7.77
CA LEU A 95 -7.44 6.08 7.29
C LEU A 95 -8.71 6.74 7.82
N ALA A 96 -8.60 7.99 8.25
CA ALA A 96 -9.73 8.75 8.79
C ALA A 96 -10.70 9.23 7.70
N SER A 97 -10.19 9.43 6.48
CA SER A 97 -10.94 9.89 5.32
C SER A 97 -10.41 9.23 4.05
N SER A 98 -11.22 9.19 3.00
CA SER A 98 -10.75 8.83 1.66
C SER A 98 -10.04 10.02 1.02
N GLY A 99 -9.01 9.76 0.23
CA GLY A 99 -8.25 10.78 -0.49
C GLY A 99 -6.84 10.32 -0.80
N GLU A 100 -6.00 11.27 -1.26
CA GLU A 100 -4.62 10.98 -1.60
C GLU A 100 -3.76 10.80 -0.34
N TYR A 101 -2.97 9.75 -0.33
CA TYR A 101 -2.01 9.43 0.71
C TYR A 101 -0.64 9.08 0.13
N THR A 102 0.41 9.59 0.76
CA THR A 102 1.80 9.24 0.44
C THR A 102 2.39 8.41 1.58
N ILE A 103 2.91 7.25 1.23
CA ILE A 103 3.61 6.36 2.15
C ILE A 103 5.10 6.44 1.86
N LEU A 104 5.88 6.70 2.90
CA LEU A 104 7.34 6.71 2.84
C LEU A 104 7.88 5.59 3.71
N ILE A 105 8.58 4.64 3.10
CA ILE A 105 9.22 3.52 3.79
C ILE A 105 10.72 3.81 3.81
N GLN A 106 11.34 3.87 4.98
CA GLN A 106 12.75 4.21 5.12
C GLN A 106 13.54 3.05 5.71
N GLY A 107 14.52 2.55 4.95
CA GLY A 107 15.50 1.59 5.44
C GLY A 107 16.93 2.14 5.41
N GLU A 108 17.87 1.30 5.79
CA GLU A 108 19.29 1.63 5.74
C GLU A 108 19.77 1.73 4.28
N GLY A 109 20.20 2.93 3.85
CA GLY A 109 20.72 3.15 2.50
C GLY A 109 19.67 3.22 1.38
N TRP A 110 18.38 3.12 1.69
CA TRP A 110 17.30 3.21 0.70
C TRP A 110 16.03 3.84 1.28
N TYR A 111 15.11 4.23 0.40
CA TYR A 111 13.74 4.58 0.77
C TYR A 111 12.78 4.20 -0.35
N GLY A 112 11.57 3.80 0.02
CA GLY A 112 10.46 3.50 -0.90
C GLY A 112 9.36 4.53 -0.76
N THR A 113 8.71 4.87 -1.87
CA THR A 113 7.52 5.72 -1.87
C THR A 113 6.36 5.03 -2.58
N ALA A 114 5.17 5.11 -2.01
CA ALA A 114 3.94 4.67 -2.63
C ALA A 114 2.88 5.76 -2.49
N THR A 115 2.03 5.90 -3.50
CA THR A 115 0.94 6.89 -3.52
C THR A 115 -0.38 6.17 -3.74
N ILE A 116 -1.35 6.48 -2.90
CA ILE A 116 -2.75 6.06 -3.02
C ILE A 116 -3.54 7.30 -3.44
N ILE A 117 -4.49 7.15 -4.36
CA ILE A 117 -5.28 8.23 -4.95
C ILE A 117 -6.77 7.94 -4.71
#